data_AF-N9SX66-F1
#
_entry.id   AF-N9SX66-F1
#
_cell.length_a   1.000
_cell.length_b   1.000
_cell.length_c   1.000
_cell.angle_alpha   90.00
_cell.angle_beta   90.00
_cell.angle_gamma   90.00
#
_symmetry.space_group_name_H-M   'P 1'
#
loop_
_entity.id
_entity.type
_entity.pdbx_description
1 polymer ?
#
loop_
_entity_poly.entity_id
_entity_poly.type
_entity_poly.pdbx_seq_one_letter_code
_entity_poly.pdbx_strand_id
1 'polypeptide(L)'
;MNIENEREAFEKKQHVKIWNWFYYDESTGKYKMKIVTTNMDKFVALNELNYGWSMWQASALHAEEKLEGCVVVPKSEITNWYLDEDESIYIDEPDSFLCDLEPGDVLEVKRQQCWTVENQFAAKVYTDEDNIFWEFFDSEKEAEKAAAHCKAMLEAARSGNE
;
A
#
# COMPACT_ATOMS: atom_id res chain seq x y z
N MET A 1 -22.23 -1.55 -6.04
CA MET A 1 -21.37 -2.75 -6.01
C MET A 1 -21.02 -3.15 -7.44
N ASN A 2 -19.73 -3.27 -7.79
CA ASN A 2 -19.33 -3.84 -9.08
C ASN A 2 -19.28 -5.38 -8.96
N ILE A 3 -20.33 -6.05 -9.46
CA ILE A 3 -20.49 -7.51 -9.36
C ILE A 3 -19.31 -8.27 -9.99
N GLU A 4 -18.74 -7.76 -11.08
CA GLU A 4 -17.64 -8.44 -11.78
C GLU A 4 -16.37 -8.45 -10.93
N ASN A 5 -16.00 -7.29 -10.36
CA ASN A 5 -14.86 -7.18 -9.46
C ASN A 5 -15.04 -8.06 -8.20
N GLU A 6 -16.23 -8.05 -7.60
CA GLU A 6 -16.54 -8.88 -6.43
C GLU A 6 -16.49 -10.37 -6.77
N ARG A 7 -16.97 -10.76 -7.95
CA ARG A 7 -16.90 -12.14 -8.42
C ARG A 7 -15.45 -12.58 -8.61
N GLU A 8 -14.62 -11.79 -9.28
CA GLU A 8 -13.20 -12.12 -9.45
C GLU A 8 -12.48 -12.27 -8.10
N ALA A 9 -12.77 -11.38 -7.15
CA ALA A 9 -12.20 -11.44 -5.80
C ALA A 9 -12.66 -12.71 -5.05
N PHE A 10 -13.94 -13.04 -5.11
CA PHE A 10 -14.50 -14.25 -4.53
C PHE A 10 -13.90 -15.52 -5.15
N GLU A 11 -13.79 -15.57 -6.49
CA GLU A 11 -13.27 -16.72 -7.22
C GLU A 11 -11.79 -17.00 -6.89
N LYS A 12 -10.99 -15.95 -6.68
CA LYS A 12 -9.59 -16.09 -6.24
C LYS A 12 -9.43 -16.76 -4.87
N LYS A 13 -10.47 -16.76 -4.03
CA LYS A 13 -10.46 -17.41 -2.70
C LYS A 13 -10.84 -18.88 -2.75
N GLN A 14 -11.41 -19.35 -3.85
CA GLN A 14 -11.85 -20.73 -3.95
C GLN A 14 -10.73 -21.65 -4.43
N HIS A 15 -10.88 -22.94 -4.14
CA HIS A 15 -9.93 -23.93 -4.62
C HIS A 15 -10.03 -24.08 -6.15
N VAL A 16 -8.89 -24.00 -6.86
CA VAL A 16 -8.82 -24.00 -8.35
C VAL A 16 -9.58 -25.15 -9.02
N LYS A 17 -9.63 -26.33 -8.40
CA LYS A 17 -10.37 -27.50 -8.93
C LYS A 17 -11.88 -27.25 -9.10
N ILE A 18 -12.47 -26.36 -8.32
CA ILE A 18 -13.91 -26.04 -8.36
C ILE A 18 -14.33 -25.53 -9.75
N TRP A 19 -13.42 -24.82 -10.42
CA TRP A 19 -13.64 -24.26 -11.77
C TRP A 19 -13.64 -25.30 -12.89
N ASN A 20 -13.15 -26.50 -12.62
CA ASN A 20 -13.31 -27.61 -13.57
C ASN A 20 -14.76 -28.14 -13.58
N TRP A 21 -15.53 -27.89 -12.51
CA TRP A 21 -16.87 -28.44 -12.35
C TRP A 21 -17.96 -27.41 -12.59
N PHE A 22 -17.72 -26.15 -12.25
CA PHE A 22 -18.73 -25.12 -12.26
C PHE A 22 -18.36 -23.94 -13.16
N TYR A 23 -19.37 -23.21 -13.62
CA TYR A 23 -19.24 -21.93 -14.29
C TYR A 23 -20.24 -20.94 -13.70
N TYR A 24 -19.94 -19.66 -13.79
CA TYR A 24 -20.86 -18.61 -13.40
C TYR A 24 -21.85 -18.33 -14.52
N ASP A 25 -23.14 -18.33 -14.21
CA ASP A 25 -24.20 -17.97 -15.14
C ASP A 25 -24.72 -16.57 -14.81
N GLU A 26 -24.31 -15.59 -15.61
CA GLU A 26 -24.68 -14.18 -15.49
C GLU A 26 -26.19 -13.95 -15.50
N SER A 27 -26.96 -14.76 -16.24
CA SER A 27 -28.42 -14.60 -16.33
C SER A 27 -29.12 -14.90 -15.01
N THR A 28 -28.54 -15.77 -14.19
CA THR A 28 -29.09 -16.17 -12.88
C THR A 28 -28.32 -15.59 -11.70
N GLY A 29 -27.13 -15.02 -11.96
CA GLY A 29 -26.21 -14.53 -10.95
C GLY A 29 -25.62 -15.63 -10.06
N LYS A 30 -25.61 -16.89 -10.52
CA LYS A 30 -25.27 -18.08 -9.73
C LYS A 30 -24.33 -19.01 -10.47
N TYR A 31 -23.63 -19.85 -9.71
CA TYR A 31 -22.82 -20.93 -10.27
C TYR A 31 -23.69 -22.12 -10.66
N LYS A 32 -23.34 -22.76 -11.79
CA LYS A 32 -23.99 -23.95 -12.34
C LYS A 32 -22.96 -25.01 -12.69
N MET A 33 -23.41 -26.27 -12.76
CA MET A 33 -22.57 -27.37 -13.23
C MET A 33 -22.31 -27.30 -14.73
N LYS A 34 -21.04 -27.46 -15.12
CA LYS A 34 -20.63 -27.60 -16.52
C LYS A 34 -21.13 -28.90 -17.15
N ILE A 35 -21.21 -29.98 -16.36
CA ILE A 35 -21.57 -31.32 -16.83
C ILE A 35 -22.59 -31.92 -15.87
N VAL A 36 -23.66 -32.51 -16.42
CA VAL A 36 -24.64 -33.26 -15.65
C VAL A 36 -23.96 -34.45 -14.99
N THR A 37 -24.16 -34.60 -13.68
CA THR A 37 -23.55 -35.67 -12.90
C THR A 37 -24.52 -36.14 -11.82
N THR A 38 -24.31 -37.37 -11.34
CA THR A 38 -25.01 -37.93 -10.16
C THR A 38 -24.11 -37.93 -8.93
N ASN A 39 -22.89 -37.40 -9.03
CA ASN A 39 -21.96 -37.32 -7.91
C ASN A 39 -22.46 -36.29 -6.88
N MET A 40 -22.87 -36.80 -5.70
CA MET A 40 -23.41 -35.98 -4.61
C MET A 40 -22.42 -34.94 -4.07
N ASP A 41 -21.12 -35.24 -4.02
CA ASP A 41 -20.11 -34.30 -3.54
C ASP A 41 -20.07 -33.04 -4.41
N LYS A 42 -20.28 -33.18 -5.72
CA LYS A 42 -20.37 -32.03 -6.63
C LYS A 42 -21.63 -31.19 -6.41
N PHE A 43 -22.75 -31.80 -6.03
CA PHE A 43 -23.95 -31.06 -5.65
C PHE A 43 -23.75 -30.30 -4.34
N VAL A 44 -23.14 -30.94 -3.35
CA VAL A 44 -22.80 -30.29 -2.07
C VAL A 44 -21.87 -29.11 -2.32
N ALA A 45 -20.78 -29.31 -3.06
CA ALA A 45 -19.84 -28.25 -3.39
C ALA A 45 -20.48 -27.09 -4.18
N LEU A 46 -21.42 -27.37 -5.10
CA LEU A 46 -22.15 -26.33 -5.82
C LEU A 46 -23.05 -25.50 -4.89
N ASN A 47 -23.73 -26.17 -3.95
CA ASN A 47 -24.58 -25.50 -2.97
C ASN A 47 -23.74 -24.64 -2.01
N GLU A 48 -22.62 -25.17 -1.51
CA GLU A 48 -21.69 -24.44 -0.67
C GLU A 48 -21.09 -23.23 -1.40
N LEU A 49 -20.69 -23.39 -2.66
CA LEU A 49 -20.18 -22.30 -3.48
C LEU A 49 -21.20 -21.18 -3.66
N ASN A 50 -22.45 -21.53 -4.01
CA ASN A 50 -23.53 -20.56 -4.17
C ASN A 50 -23.94 -19.91 -2.85
N TYR A 51 -23.92 -20.66 -1.74
CA TYR A 51 -24.18 -20.12 -0.42
C TYR A 51 -23.09 -19.13 -0.02
N GLY A 52 -21.82 -19.50 -0.18
CA GLY A 52 -20.67 -18.63 0.03
C GLY A 52 -20.73 -17.36 -0.83
N TRP A 53 -21.10 -17.49 -2.09
CA TRP A 53 -21.30 -16.35 -2.99
C TRP A 53 -22.40 -15.42 -2.51
N SER A 54 -23.55 -15.96 -2.09
CA SER A 54 -24.65 -15.13 -1.56
C SER A 54 -24.26 -14.36 -0.30
N MET A 55 -23.49 -14.99 0.60
CA MET A 55 -22.97 -14.32 1.80
C MET A 55 -21.95 -13.24 1.44
N TRP A 56 -21.09 -13.50 0.46
CA TRP A 56 -20.13 -12.53 -0.05
C TRP A 56 -20.84 -11.28 -0.59
N GLN A 57 -21.83 -11.47 -1.45
CA GLN A 57 -22.62 -10.36 -2.03
C GLN A 57 -23.31 -9.53 -0.94
N ALA A 58 -23.93 -10.19 0.05
CA ALA A 58 -24.56 -9.48 1.17
C ALA A 58 -23.54 -8.69 2.00
N SER A 59 -22.36 -9.27 2.24
CA SER A 59 -21.27 -8.59 2.96
C SER A 59 -20.73 -7.39 2.17
N ALA A 60 -20.52 -7.53 0.87
CA ALA A 60 -20.04 -6.46 0.00
C ALA A 60 -21.06 -5.31 -0.08
N LEU A 61 -22.34 -5.62 -0.20
CA LEU A 61 -23.42 -4.62 -0.17
C LEU A 61 -23.45 -3.87 1.17
N HIS A 62 -23.39 -4.60 2.28
CA HIS A 62 -23.38 -3.99 3.61
C HIS A 62 -22.12 -3.13 3.85
N ALA A 63 -20.97 -3.51 3.28
CA ALA A 63 -19.77 -2.68 3.32
C ALA A 63 -19.93 -1.39 2.51
N GLU A 64 -20.59 -1.46 1.35
CA GLU A 64 -20.90 -0.28 0.53
C GLU A 64 -21.90 0.66 1.22
N GLU A 65 -22.93 0.13 1.88
CA GLU A 65 -23.88 0.91 2.69
C GLU A 65 -23.17 1.67 3.82
N LYS A 66 -22.18 1.04 4.48
CA LYS A 66 -21.37 1.72 5.51
C LYS A 66 -20.53 2.88 4.98
N LEU A 67 -20.23 2.86 3.68
CA LEU A 67 -19.45 3.88 3.00
C LEU A 67 -20.36 4.93 2.33
N GLU A 68 -21.69 4.81 2.46
CA GLU A 68 -22.61 5.81 1.93
C GLU A 68 -22.36 7.17 2.60
N GLY A 69 -22.05 8.18 1.78
CA GLY A 69 -21.65 9.51 2.25
C GLY A 69 -20.17 9.68 2.58
N CYS A 70 -19.36 8.62 2.50
CA CYS A 70 -17.90 8.72 2.59
C CYS A 70 -17.27 9.03 1.22
N VAL A 71 -16.17 9.78 1.23
CA VAL A 71 -15.31 9.94 0.05
C VAL A 71 -14.19 8.91 0.14
N VAL A 72 -14.15 7.98 -0.81
CA VAL A 72 -13.04 7.03 -0.93
C VAL A 72 -11.90 7.72 -1.66
N VAL A 73 -10.75 7.83 -1.00
CA VAL A 73 -9.53 8.41 -1.56
C VAL A 73 -8.51 7.28 -1.76
N PRO A 74 -7.91 7.13 -2.96
CA PRO A 74 -6.83 6.18 -3.18
C PRO A 74 -5.70 6.39 -2.17
N LYS A 75 -5.10 5.32 -1.65
CA LYS A 75 -4.01 5.43 -0.66
C LYS A 75 -2.86 6.31 -1.16
N SER A 76 -2.55 6.27 -2.45
CA SER A 76 -1.52 7.09 -3.09
C SER A 76 -1.80 8.59 -3.08
N GLU A 77 -3.06 9.00 -2.91
CA GLU A 77 -3.47 10.41 -2.84
C GLU A 77 -3.56 10.91 -1.39
N ILE A 78 -3.26 10.05 -0.41
CA ILE A 78 -3.21 10.43 0.99
C ILE A 78 -1.87 11.11 1.28
N THR A 79 -1.93 12.41 1.51
CA THR A 79 -0.78 13.25 1.88
C THR A 79 -0.04 12.69 3.09
N ASN A 80 1.29 12.71 3.02
CA ASN A 80 2.15 12.42 4.15
C ASN A 80 2.31 13.67 5.00
N TRP A 81 2.19 13.51 6.31
CA TRP A 81 2.46 14.55 7.28
C TRP A 81 3.65 14.12 8.13
N TYR A 82 4.51 15.06 8.49
CA TYR A 82 5.72 14.81 9.25
C TYR A 82 5.66 15.63 10.54
N LEU A 83 6.00 15.00 11.67
CA LEU A 83 6.01 15.69 12.95
C LEU A 83 7.24 16.61 13.02
N ASP A 84 6.99 17.91 13.12
CA ASP A 84 7.96 18.87 13.62
C ASP A 84 7.91 18.82 15.16
N GLU A 85 8.95 18.26 15.79
CA GLU A 85 8.99 18.09 17.25
C GLU A 85 9.17 19.43 17.97
N ASP A 86 9.86 20.39 17.35
CA ASP A 86 10.14 21.71 17.93
C ASP A 86 8.87 22.56 17.97
N GLU A 87 8.07 22.52 16.91
CA GLU A 87 6.78 23.21 16.83
C GLU A 87 5.61 22.39 17.37
N SER A 88 5.82 21.09 17.62
CA SER A 88 4.79 20.12 18.06
C SER A 88 3.58 20.07 17.13
N ILE A 89 3.80 20.20 15.82
CA ILE A 89 2.77 20.16 14.77
C ILE A 89 3.14 19.16 13.66
N TYR A 90 2.14 18.70 12.93
CA TYR A 90 2.34 17.92 11.71
C TYR A 90 2.29 18.84 10.50
N ILE A 91 3.31 18.76 9.64
CA ILE A 91 3.43 19.54 8.40
C ILE A 91 3.57 18.63 7.18
N ASP A 92 3.05 19.05 6.03
CA ASP A 92 3.13 18.35 4.76
C ASP A 92 4.40 18.70 3.95
N GLU A 93 5.08 19.79 4.32
CA GLU A 93 6.34 20.25 3.75
C GLU A 93 7.45 20.25 4.83
N PRO A 94 8.18 19.14 5.02
CA PRO A 94 9.19 19.00 6.08
C PRO A 94 10.49 19.77 5.80
N ASP A 95 10.54 20.59 4.76
CA ASP A 95 11.71 21.41 4.40
C ASP A 95 12.16 22.29 5.57
N SER A 96 11.24 22.77 6.41
CA SER A 96 11.54 23.63 7.55
C SER A 96 12.61 23.07 8.47
N PHE A 97 12.60 21.76 8.73
CA PHE A 97 13.54 21.09 9.63
C PHE A 97 14.55 20.19 8.89
N LEU A 98 14.24 19.74 7.67
CA LEU A 98 15.17 18.90 6.89
C LEU A 98 16.26 19.69 6.16
N CYS A 99 16.07 20.98 5.89
CA CYS A 99 17.12 21.81 5.29
C CYS A 99 18.39 21.86 6.15
N ASP A 100 18.22 21.82 7.47
CA ASP A 100 19.27 21.93 8.48
C ASP A 100 20.06 20.62 8.69
N LEU A 101 19.63 19.51 8.08
CA LEU A 101 20.34 18.23 8.17
C LEU A 101 21.73 18.34 7.54
N GLU A 102 22.80 17.96 8.23
CA GLU A 102 24.15 18.04 7.63
C GLU A 102 24.46 16.80 6.77
N PRO A 103 25.28 16.92 5.70
CA PRO A 103 25.76 15.77 4.95
C PRO A 103 26.52 14.77 5.83
N GLY A 104 26.00 13.55 5.93
CA GLY A 104 26.52 12.53 6.82
C GLY A 104 25.62 12.23 8.03
N ASP A 105 24.63 13.06 8.28
CA ASP A 105 23.64 12.83 9.34
C ASP A 105 22.42 12.05 8.81
N VAL A 106 21.79 11.33 9.73
CA VAL A 106 20.52 10.64 9.52
C VAL A 106 19.56 11.12 10.59
N LEU A 107 18.36 11.53 10.18
CA LEU A 107 17.29 11.94 11.07
C LEU A 107 16.13 10.95 11.00
N GLU A 108 15.71 10.43 12.15
CA GLU A 108 14.45 9.68 12.25
C GLU A 108 13.27 10.67 12.31
N VAL A 109 12.32 10.51 11.40
CA VAL A 109 11.15 11.38 11.26
C VAL A 109 9.88 10.55 11.47
N LYS A 110 8.94 11.08 12.27
CA LYS A 110 7.62 10.47 12.42
C LYS A 110 6.72 10.91 11.28
N ARG A 111 6.39 9.96 10.40
CA ARG A 111 5.46 10.14 9.29
C ARG A 111 4.08 9.66 9.69
N GLN A 112 3.10 10.55 9.62
CA GLN A 112 1.70 10.23 9.75
C GLN A 112 1.03 10.18 8.37
N GLN A 113 0.40 9.04 8.07
CA GLN A 113 -0.48 8.87 6.92
C GLN A 113 -1.86 8.45 7.43
N CYS A 114 -2.87 9.32 7.29
CA CYS A 114 -4.16 9.17 7.97
C CYS A 114 -4.05 8.93 9.49
N TRP A 115 -4.29 7.69 9.94
CA TRP A 115 -4.34 7.27 11.34
C TRP A 115 -3.12 6.44 11.75
N THR A 116 -2.24 6.13 10.80
CA THR A 116 -1.03 5.35 11.02
C THR A 116 0.16 6.29 11.14
N VAL A 117 0.90 6.15 12.25
CA VAL A 117 2.18 6.82 12.47
C VAL A 117 3.26 5.77 12.30
N GLU A 118 4.19 6.03 11.39
CA GLU A 118 5.33 5.18 11.08
C GLU A 118 6.60 6.01 11.16
N ASN A 119 7.74 5.36 11.43
CA ASN A 119 9.02 6.03 11.41
C ASN A 119 9.63 5.90 10.01
N GLN A 120 10.25 6.98 9.54
CA GLN A 120 11.01 7.04 8.30
C GLN A 120 12.34 7.73 8.59
N PHE A 121 13.35 7.51 7.75
CA PHE A 121 14.69 8.09 7.95
C PHE A 121 14.98 9.08 6.84
N ALA A 122 15.50 10.26 7.17
CA ALA A 122 15.93 11.27 6.22
C ALA A 122 17.46 11.39 6.22
N ALA A 123 18.06 11.50 5.04
CA ALA A 123 19.49 11.76 4.87
C ALA A 123 19.74 12.64 3.64
N LYS A 124 20.79 13.45 3.66
CA LYS A 124 21.25 14.18 2.47
C LYS A 124 21.92 13.21 1.48
N VAL A 125 21.55 13.33 0.21
CA VAL A 125 22.04 12.52 -0.90
C VAL A 125 22.85 13.38 -1.84
N TYR A 126 24.03 12.89 -2.20
CA TYR A 126 24.93 13.55 -3.14
C TYR A 126 24.55 13.20 -4.57
N THR A 127 24.21 14.21 -5.37
CA THR A 127 24.10 14.09 -6.83
C THR A 127 25.34 14.67 -7.50
N ASP A 128 25.70 15.90 -7.14
CA ASP A 128 26.93 16.59 -7.52
C ASP A 128 27.29 17.68 -6.47
N GLU A 129 28.34 18.46 -6.72
CA GLU A 129 28.84 19.46 -5.76
C GLU A 129 27.83 20.56 -5.42
N ASP A 130 26.93 20.90 -6.35
CA ASP A 130 25.94 21.96 -6.19
C ASP A 130 24.54 21.41 -5.84
N ASN A 131 24.32 20.10 -5.99
CA ASN A 131 23.03 19.43 -5.82
C ASN A 131 23.10 18.36 -4.73
N ILE A 132 22.93 18.80 -3.49
CA ILE A 132 22.78 17.94 -2.31
C ILE A 132 21.43 18.24 -1.66
N PHE A 133 20.51 17.30 -1.77
CA PHE A 133 19.15 17.40 -1.23
C PHE A 133 18.87 16.26 -0.27
N TRP A 134 17.92 16.45 0.63
CA TRP A 134 17.46 15.40 1.53
C TRP A 134 16.54 14.43 0.77
N GLU A 135 16.61 13.16 1.13
CA GLU A 135 15.69 12.11 0.66
C GLU A 135 15.23 11.26 1.85
N PHE A 136 14.08 10.61 1.69
CA PHE A 136 13.52 9.68 2.67
C PHE A 136 13.84 8.22 2.35
N PHE A 137 14.04 7.43 3.40
CA PHE A 137 14.39 6.01 3.35
C PHE A 137 13.51 5.22 4.33
N ASP A 138 13.08 4.04 3.92
CA ASP A 138 12.29 3.14 4.77
C ASP A 138 13.16 2.37 5.78
N SER A 139 14.49 2.38 5.62
CA SER A 139 15.44 1.72 6.49
C SER A 139 16.56 2.65 6.93
N GLU A 140 16.86 2.66 8.23
CA GLU A 140 18.00 3.36 8.84
C GLU A 140 19.31 3.02 8.12
N LYS A 141 19.55 1.74 7.81
CA LYS A 141 20.78 1.29 7.14
C LYS A 141 20.96 1.87 5.73
N GLU A 142 19.85 2.09 5.02
CA GLU A 142 19.89 2.69 3.69
C GLU A 142 20.19 4.18 3.79
N ALA A 143 19.55 4.87 4.75
CA ALA A 143 19.84 6.27 5.05
C ALA A 143 21.29 6.48 5.49
N GLU A 144 21.81 5.65 6.41
CA GLU A 144 23.21 5.70 6.86
C GLU A 144 24.19 5.52 5.70
N LYS A 145 23.90 4.57 4.80
CA LYS A 145 24.73 4.35 3.61
C LYS A 145 24.72 5.56 2.68
N ALA A 146 23.56 6.17 2.46
CA ALA A 146 23.42 7.37 1.65
C ALA A 146 24.14 8.56 2.27
N ALA A 147 23.96 8.77 3.58
CA ALA A 147 24.61 9.81 4.36
C ALA A 147 26.14 9.67 4.33
N ALA A 148 26.65 8.47 4.58
CA ALA A 148 28.09 8.18 4.54
C ALA A 148 28.68 8.40 3.14
N HIS A 149 27.95 8.00 2.09
CA HIS A 149 28.35 8.26 0.71
C HIS A 149 28.38 9.76 0.41
N CYS A 150 27.35 10.51 0.84
CA CYS A 150 27.27 11.95 0.62
C CYS A 150 28.43 12.69 1.28
N LYS A 151 28.75 12.34 2.53
CA LYS A 151 29.88 12.90 3.27
C LYS A 151 31.22 12.60 2.58
N ALA A 152 31.44 11.36 2.16
CA ALA A 152 32.67 10.96 1.50
C ALA A 152 32.90 11.71 0.17
N MET A 153 31.84 11.89 -0.63
CA MET A 153 31.93 12.61 -1.90
C MET A 153 32.25 14.10 -1.71
N LEU A 154 31.63 14.75 -0.72
CA LEU A 154 31.94 16.13 -0.34
C LEU A 154 33.38 16.33 0.14
N GLU A 155 33.89 15.41 0.96
CA GLU A 155 35.28 15.45 1.42
C GLU A 155 36.26 15.24 0.25
N ALA A 156 35.95 14.33 -0.68
CA ALA A 156 36.74 14.11 -1.89
C ALA A 156 36.75 15.33 -2.82
N ALA A 157 35.60 15.97 -3.04
CA ALA A 157 35.48 17.20 -3.82
C ALA A 157 36.32 18.35 -3.22
N ARG A 158 36.30 18.50 -1.89
CA ARG A 158 37.10 19.52 -1.20
C ARG A 158 38.61 19.28 -1.28
N SER A 159 39.04 18.02 -1.21
CA SER A 159 40.46 17.63 -1.25
C SER A 159 41.06 17.56 -2.66
N GLY A 160 40.24 17.43 -3.71
CA GLY A 160 40.69 17.51 -5.11
C GLY A 160 40.94 18.94 -5.62
N ASN A 161 40.52 19.94 -4.86
CA ASN A 161 40.70 21.37 -5.16
C ASN A 161 41.88 22.03 -4.40
N GLU A 162 42.68 21.25 -3.66
CA GLU A 162 43.99 21.66 -3.09
C GLU A 162 45.16 21.26 -3.99
#